data_AF-A0A8S3G919-F1
#
_entry.id   AF-A0A8S3G919-F1
#
_cell.length_a   1.000
_cell.length_b   1.000
_cell.length_c   1.000
_cell.angle_alpha   90.00
_cell.angle_beta   90.00
_cell.angle_gamma   90.00
#
_symmetry.space_group_name_H-M   'P 1'
#
loop_
_entity.id
_entity.type
_entity.pdbx_description
1 polymer ?
#
loop_
_entity_poly.entity_id
_entity_poly.type
_entity_poly.pdbx_seq_one_letter_code
_entity_poly.pdbx_strand_id
1 'polypeptide(L)'
;CSEWGQVFILDAISNYSPKDDKDAQSICERVTPRLAHANSAVVLSSVKVLMKFLELLDQQSEFIQNLYRKLSPPLVTLLSAEPEIQYVALRNINLIVQK
;
A
#
# COMPACT_ATOMS: atom_id res chain seq x y z
N CYS A 1 -18.96 -0.97 3.19
CA CYS A 1 -18.42 0.31 3.68
C CYS A 1 -18.24 1.27 2.51
N SER A 2 -18.48 2.56 2.73
CA SER A 2 -18.08 3.59 1.77
C SER A 2 -16.57 3.57 1.57
N GLU A 3 -16.12 4.11 0.44
CA GLU A 3 -14.70 4.22 0.09
C GLU A 3 -13.93 5.02 1.15
N TRP A 4 -14.51 6.12 1.62
CA TRP A 4 -13.95 6.95 2.70
C TRP A 4 -13.83 6.21 4.03
N GLY A 5 -14.80 5.36 4.37
CA GLY A 5 -14.69 4.50 5.55
C GLY A 5 -13.51 3.53 5.46
N GLN A 6 -13.22 3.00 4.27
CA GLN A 6 -12.05 2.15 4.05
C GLN A 6 -10.74 2.94 4.22
N VAL A 7 -10.67 4.16 3.70
CA VAL A 7 -9.50 5.06 3.88
C VAL A 7 -9.23 5.29 5.37
N PHE A 8 -10.24 5.66 6.16
CA PHE A 8 -10.06 5.87 7.60
C PHE A 8 -9.56 4.63 8.33
N ILE A 9 -10.08 3.45 7.97
CA ILE A 9 -9.63 2.19 8.57
C ILE A 9 -8.18 1.88 8.17
N LEU A 10 -7.81 2.07 6.90
CA LEU A 10 -6.44 1.86 6.43
C LEU A 10 -5.46 2.82 7.11
N ASP A 11 -5.84 4.09 7.28
CA ASP A 11 -5.03 5.04 8.02
C ASP A 11 -4.87 4.66 9.50
N ALA A 12 -5.92 4.17 10.14
CA ALA A 12 -5.82 3.64 11.50
C ALA A 12 -4.87 2.42 11.58
N ILE A 13 -4.96 1.49 10.63
CA ILE A 13 -4.05 0.34 10.51
C ILE A 13 -2.60 0.81 10.29
N SER A 14 -2.39 1.89 9.53
CA SER A 14 -1.04 2.43 9.32
C SER A 14 -0.38 2.93 10.61
N ASN A 15 -1.14 3.19 11.68
CA ASN A 15 -0.61 3.56 12.99
C ASN A 15 -0.40 2.35 13.93
N TYR A 16 -0.91 1.18 13.57
CA TYR A 16 -0.69 -0.06 14.32
C TYR A 16 0.74 -0.57 14.12
N SER A 17 1.31 -1.17 15.17
CA SER A 17 2.57 -1.91 15.10
C SER A 17 2.27 -3.40 15.24
N PRO A 18 2.50 -4.20 14.19
CA PRO A 18 2.36 -5.66 14.27
C PRO A 18 3.23 -6.25 15.38
N LYS A 19 2.72 -7.32 16.00
CA LYS A 19 3.40 -7.98 17.13
C LYS A 19 4.52 -8.91 16.69
N ASP A 20 4.34 -9.54 15.54
CA ASP A 20 5.28 -10.47 14.94
C ASP A 20 5.12 -10.46 13.41
N ASP A 21 6.06 -11.13 12.71
CA ASP A 21 6.06 -11.23 11.25
C ASP A 21 4.78 -11.87 10.71
N LYS A 22 4.18 -12.80 11.45
CA LYS A 22 2.96 -13.50 11.04
C LYS A 22 1.75 -12.57 11.07
N ASP A 23 1.63 -11.72 12.08
CA ASP A 23 0.62 -10.67 12.19
C ASP A 23 0.77 -9.66 11.04
N ALA A 24 1.99 -9.18 10.79
CA ALA A 24 2.29 -8.27 9.70
C ALA A 24 1.94 -8.89 8.32
N GLN A 25 2.36 -10.13 8.07
CA GLN A 25 2.01 -10.85 6.83
C GLN A 25 0.49 -11.01 6.68
N SER A 26 -0.21 -11.42 7.74
CA SER A 26 -1.67 -11.59 7.68
C SER A 26 -2.40 -10.28 7.37
N ILE A 27 -1.94 -9.16 7.91
CA ILE A 27 -2.52 -7.85 7.59
C ILE A 27 -2.22 -7.47 6.14
N CYS A 28 -0.97 -7.63 5.69
CA CYS A 28 -0.58 -7.34 4.30
C CYS A 28 -1.39 -8.15 3.28
N GLU A 29 -1.64 -9.43 3.53
CA GLU A 29 -2.49 -10.28 2.68
C GLU A 29 -3.92 -9.78 2.59
N ARG A 30 -4.50 -9.28 3.70
CA ARG A 30 -5.86 -8.74 3.75
C ARG A 30 -5.98 -7.36 3.09
N VAL A 31 -4.91 -6.56 3.14
CA VAL A 31 -4.85 -5.22 2.51
C VAL A 31 -4.60 -5.34 1.00
N THR A 32 -3.83 -6.34 0.55
CA THR A 32 -3.44 -6.51 -0.86
C THR A 32 -4.60 -6.39 -1.88
N PRO A 33 -5.79 -6.98 -1.67
CA PRO A 33 -6.91 -6.85 -2.62
C PRO A 33 -7.42 -5.41 -2.80
N ARG A 34 -7.13 -4.49 -1.86
CA ARG A 34 -7.53 -3.08 -1.96
C ARG A 34 -6.69 -2.30 -2.99
N LEU A 35 -5.57 -2.85 -3.47
CA LEU A 35 -4.75 -2.23 -4.51
C LEU A 35 -5.47 -2.13 -5.87
N ALA A 36 -6.47 -2.97 -6.12
CA ALA A 36 -7.27 -2.97 -7.35
C ALA A 36 -8.55 -2.11 -7.25
N HIS A 37 -8.65 -1.26 -6.23
CA HIS A 37 -9.83 -0.44 -6.02
C HIS A 37 -9.90 0.74 -7.01
N ALA A 38 -11.11 1.11 -7.46
CA ALA A 38 -11.30 2.19 -8.42
C ALA A 38 -10.89 3.57 -7.86
N ASN A 39 -11.18 3.82 -6.58
CA ASN A 39 -10.80 5.06 -5.91
C ASN A 39 -9.31 5.08 -5.53
N SER A 40 -8.56 6.03 -6.10
CA SER A 40 -7.12 6.24 -5.86
C SER A 40 -6.75 6.50 -4.40
N ALA A 41 -7.64 7.11 -3.61
CA ALA A 41 -7.38 7.33 -2.18
C ALA A 41 -7.30 6.01 -1.40
N VAL A 42 -8.15 5.03 -1.74
CA VAL A 42 -8.10 3.69 -1.16
C VAL A 42 -6.80 2.98 -1.56
N VAL A 43 -6.39 3.11 -2.82
CA VAL A 43 -5.14 2.53 -3.33
C VAL A 43 -3.92 3.13 -2.60
N LEU A 44 -3.80 4.46 -2.54
CA LEU A 44 -2.69 5.14 -1.87
C LEU A 44 -2.64 4.82 -0.37
N SER A 45 -3.78 4.76 0.31
CA SER A 45 -3.84 4.38 1.73
C SER A 45 -3.41 2.93 1.95
N SER A 46 -3.74 2.04 1.01
CA SER A 46 -3.29 0.64 1.05
C SER A 46 -1.78 0.54 0.84
N VAL A 47 -1.23 1.27 -0.13
CA VAL A 47 0.22 1.35 -0.39
C VAL A 47 0.95 1.84 0.86
N LYS A 48 0.45 2.88 1.53
CA LYS A 48 1.03 3.40 2.78
C LYS A 48 1.15 2.32 3.86
N VAL A 49 0.09 1.54 4.08
CA VAL A 49 0.11 0.43 5.06
C VAL A 49 1.15 -0.63 4.66
N LEU A 50 1.12 -1.07 3.40
CA LEU A 50 2.01 -2.13 2.91
C LEU A 50 3.49 -1.70 2.99
N MET A 51 3.83 -0.49 2.57
CA MET A 51 5.20 0.04 2.67
C MET A 51 5.69 0.09 4.12
N LYS A 52 4.84 0.50 5.06
CA LYS A 52 5.22 0.55 6.47
C LYS A 52 5.52 -0.84 7.05
N PHE A 53 4.74 -1.85 6.67
CA PHE A 53 4.92 -3.20 7.19
C PHE A 53 6.02 -3.96 6.47
N LEU A 54 6.32 -3.62 5.22
CA LEU A 54 7.49 -4.12 4.51
C LEU A 54 8.80 -3.81 5.23
N GLU A 55 8.91 -2.66 5.90
CA GLU A 55 10.09 -2.27 6.69
C GLU A 55 10.29 -3.14 7.94
N LEU A 56 9.24 -3.81 8.41
CA LEU A 56 9.26 -4.64 9.62
C LEU A 56 9.51 -6.12 9.33
N LEU A 57 9.33 -6.54 8.08
CA LEU A 57 9.41 -7.94 7.66
C LEU A 57 10.82 -8.29 7.15
N ASP A 58 11.17 -9.58 7.19
CA ASP A 58 12.42 -10.10 6.64
C ASP A 58 12.53 -9.85 5.11
N GLN A 59 13.51 -9.01 4.73
CA GLN A 59 13.78 -8.62 3.34
C GLN A 59 14.15 -9.78 2.42
N GLN A 60 14.62 -10.91 2.98
CA GLN A 60 14.95 -12.10 2.20
C GLN A 60 13.75 -13.03 1.97
N SER A 61 12.60 -12.75 2.60
CA SER A 61 11.40 -13.56 2.45
C SER A 61 10.80 -13.48 1.04
N GLU A 62 10.40 -14.63 0.49
CA GLU A 62 9.63 -14.71 -0.76
C GLU A 62 8.33 -13.88 -0.70
N PHE A 63 7.76 -13.71 0.51
CA PHE A 63 6.57 -12.91 0.72
C PHE A 63 6.76 -11.45 0.28
N ILE A 64 7.88 -10.84 0.67
CA ILE A 64 8.18 -9.44 0.34
C ILE A 64 8.39 -9.28 -1.17
N GLN A 65 9.13 -10.20 -1.78
CA GLN A 65 9.35 -10.19 -3.24
C GLN A 65 8.03 -10.27 -4.01
N ASN A 66 7.11 -11.11 -3.53
CA ASN A 66 5.77 -11.19 -4.10
C ASN A 66 4.94 -9.92 -3.86
N LEU A 67 5.09 -9.26 -2.72
CA LEU A 67 4.37 -8.02 -2.41
C LEU A 67 4.87 -6.85 -3.28
N TYR A 68 6.17 -6.71 -3.50
CA TYR A 68 6.73 -5.72 -4.44
C TYR A 68 6.19 -5.91 -5.87
N ARG A 69 6.11 -7.15 -6.34
CA ARG A 69 5.52 -7.45 -7.66
C ARG A 69 4.05 -7.03 -7.74
N LYS A 70 3.29 -7.17 -6.66
CA LYS A 70 1.88 -6.76 -6.59
C LYS A 70 1.69 -5.24 -6.45
N LEU A 71 2.67 -4.53 -5.89
CA LEU A 71 2.65 -3.07 -5.73
C LEU A 71 2.98 -2.31 -7.03
N SER A 72 3.75 -2.91 -7.94
CA SER A 72 4.14 -2.22 -9.18
C SER A 72 2.96 -1.87 -10.11
N PRO A 73 2.05 -2.80 -10.47
CA PRO A 73 0.91 -2.49 -11.34
C PRO A 73 0.01 -1.32 -10.86
N PRO A 74 -0.46 -1.26 -9.60
CA PRO A 74 -1.34 -0.18 -9.16
C PRO A 74 -0.65 1.18 -9.15
N LEU A 75 0.65 1.26 -8.86
CA LEU A 75 1.41 2.52 -8.93
C LEU A 75 1.48 3.05 -10.36
N VAL A 76 1.65 2.16 -11.35
CA VAL A 76 1.61 2.54 -12.76
C VAL A 76 0.21 2.98 -13.19
N THR A 77 -0.85 2.28 -12.75
CA THR A 77 -2.23 2.64 -13.08
C THR A 77 -2.63 4.02 -12.55
N LEU A 78 -2.10 4.45 -11.40
CA LEU A 78 -2.33 5.81 -10.87
C LEU A 78 -1.82 6.91 -11.80
N LEU A 79 -0.85 6.61 -12.68
CA LEU A 79 -0.34 7.57 -13.67
C LEU A 79 -1.30 7.79 -14.85
N SER A 80 -2.36 6.99 -14.95
CA SER A 80 -3.43 7.18 -15.94
C SER A 80 -4.64 7.95 -15.38
N ALA A 81 -4.59 8.39 -14.12
CA ALA A 81 -5.66 9.16 -13.47
C ALA A 81 -5.64 10.65 -13.89
N GLU A 82 -6.48 11.48 -13.28
CA GLU A 82 -6.47 12.94 -13.49
C GLU A 82 -5.12 13.57 -13.09
N PRO A 83 -4.70 14.69 -13.72
CA PRO A 83 -3.38 15.29 -13.49
C PRO A 83 -3.02 15.55 -12.02
N GLU A 84 -4.01 15.94 -11.21
CA GLU A 84 -3.88 16.19 -9.78
C GLU A 84 -3.52 14.90 -9.02
N ILE A 85 -4.19 13.79 -9.37
CA ILE A 85 -3.91 12.47 -8.81
C ILE A 85 -2.55 11.97 -9.28
N GLN A 86 -2.21 12.18 -10.55
CA GLN A 86 -0.90 11.82 -11.09
C GLN A 86 0.23 12.56 -10.35
N TYR A 87 0.06 13.86 -10.07
CA TYR A 87 1.04 14.62 -9.29
C TYR A 87 1.26 14.00 -7.91
N VAL A 88 0.18 13.68 -7.19
CA VAL A 88 0.27 13.01 -5.88
C VAL A 88 0.92 11.64 -6.01
N ALA A 89 0.54 10.84 -7.00
CA ALA A 89 1.12 9.52 -7.24
C ALA A 89 2.63 9.59 -7.52
N LEU A 90 3.07 10.50 -8.39
CA LEU A 90 4.49 10.70 -8.71
C LEU A 90 5.30 11.13 -7.48
N ARG A 91 4.76 12.02 -6.64
CA ARG A 91 5.42 12.39 -5.38
C ARG A 91 5.58 11.19 -4.44
N ASN A 92 4.55 10.34 -4.33
CA ASN A 92 4.61 9.13 -3.52
C ASN A 92 5.58 8.08 -4.11
N ILE A 93 5.56 7.87 -5.43
CA ILE A 93 6.50 6.97 -6.12
C ILE A 93 7.95 7.42 -5.91
N ASN A 94 8.22 8.73 -6.04
CA ASN A 94 9.55 9.27 -5.77
C ASN A 94 10.00 9.01 -4.32
N LEU A 95 9.11 9.13 -3.34
CA LEU A 95 9.42 8.78 -1.95
C LEU A 95 9.72 7.28 -1.78
N ILE A 96 9.00 6.40 -2.49
CA ILE A 96 9.23 4.95 -2.45
C ILE A 96 10.58 4.58 -3.06
N VAL A 97 10.98 5.22 -4.18
CA VAL A 97 12.25 4.95 -4.87
C VAL A 97 13.46 5.52 -4.12
N GLN A 98 13.27 6.59 -3.35
CA GLN A 98 14.33 7.18 -2.52
C GLN A 98 14.60 6.41 -1.22
N LYS A 99 13.74 5.43 -0.88
CA LYS A 99 13.98 4.50 0.22
C LYS A 99 14.79 3.30 -0.27
#